data_AF-A0A7K7YZB4-F1
#
_entry.id   AF-A0A7K7YZB4-F1
#
_cell.length_a   1.000
_cell.length_b   1.000
_cell.length_c   1.000
_cell.angle_alpha   90.00
_cell.angle_beta   90.00
_cell.angle_gamma   90.00
#
_symmetry.space_group_name_H-M   'P 1'
#
loop_
_entity.id
_entity.type
_entity.pdbx_description
1 polymer ?
#
loop_
_entity_poly.entity_id
_entity_poly.type
_entity_poly.pdbx_seq_one_letter_code
_entity_poly.pdbx_strand_id
1 'polypeptide(L)'
;MALNKNHSEGGGVIVNNSENVLMTYDHVEITFSDLEPMPEAFKGTKKGSVFLTPYRVIFVSKGKDAMQSFVMPFYLLKDCEIKQPVFGANYIKGTVKAEAGGG
;
A
#
# COMPACT_ATOMS: atom_id res chain seq x y z
N MET A 1 -7.51 -1.09 -6.75
CA MET A 1 -6.77 -1.44 -5.53
C MET A 1 -7.49 -2.59 -4.87
N ALA A 2 -6.81 -3.33 -3.99
CA ALA A 2 -7.45 -4.31 -3.15
C ALA A 2 -7.01 -4.19 -1.68
N LEU A 3 -7.96 -4.34 -0.74
CA LEU A 3 -7.76 -4.22 0.70
C LEU A 3 -7.82 -5.58 1.37
N ASN A 4 -6.86 -5.87 2.25
CA ASN A 4 -6.83 -7.05 3.12
C ASN A 4 -6.90 -8.40 2.39
N LYS A 5 -6.23 -8.51 1.24
CA LYS A 5 -6.17 -9.76 0.44
C LYS A 5 -4.79 -10.42 0.37
N ASN A 6 -3.70 -9.72 0.69
CA ASN A 6 -2.33 -10.18 0.41
C ASN A 6 -1.41 -10.12 1.64
N HIS A 7 -1.90 -10.62 2.78
CA HIS A 7 -1.15 -10.75 4.03
C HIS A 7 -1.41 -12.10 4.68
N SER A 8 -0.42 -12.62 5.41
CA SER A 8 -0.59 -13.78 6.30
C SER A 8 -0.90 -13.32 7.73
N GLU A 9 -1.44 -14.21 8.55
CA GLU A 9 -1.70 -13.93 9.98
C GLU A 9 -0.42 -13.59 10.77
N GLY A 10 0.74 -14.03 10.29
CA GLY A 10 2.05 -13.71 10.85
C GLY A 10 2.64 -12.37 10.39
N GLY A 11 1.92 -11.57 9.61
CA GLY A 11 2.38 -10.27 9.11
C GLY A 11 3.30 -10.35 7.88
N GLY A 12 3.31 -11.48 7.17
CA GLY A 12 4.04 -11.64 5.91
C GLY A 12 3.20 -11.27 4.69
N VAL A 13 3.85 -10.97 3.56
CA VAL A 13 3.15 -10.77 2.27
C VAL A 13 2.76 -12.11 1.64
N ILE A 14 1.58 -12.18 1.03
CA ILE A 14 1.18 -13.31 0.19
C ILE A 14 1.23 -12.88 -1.27
N VAL A 15 2.08 -13.54 -2.06
CA VAL A 15 2.28 -13.28 -3.49
C VAL A 15 1.97 -14.56 -4.27
N ASN A 16 1.46 -14.44 -5.49
CA ASN A 16 1.19 -15.60 -6.34
C ASN A 16 2.50 -16.27 -6.73
N ASN A 17 2.54 -17.60 -6.84
CA ASN A 17 3.72 -18.37 -7.24
C ASN A 17 4.28 -17.98 -8.63
N SER A 18 3.49 -17.33 -9.48
CA SER A 18 3.94 -16.80 -10.78
C SER A 18 4.52 -15.38 -10.71
N GLU A 19 4.62 -14.79 -9.53
CA GLU A 19 5.01 -13.41 -9.30
C GLU A 19 6.17 -13.36 -8.28
N ASN A 20 7.25 -12.69 -8.64
CA ASN A 20 8.42 -12.54 -7.75
C ASN A 20 8.40 -11.16 -7.08
N VAL A 21 8.87 -11.11 -5.84
CA VAL A 21 9.20 -9.84 -5.18
C VAL A 21 10.52 -9.34 -5.74
N LEU A 22 10.52 -8.13 -6.30
CA LEU A 22 11.69 -7.46 -6.86
C LEU A 22 12.45 -6.68 -5.79
N MET A 23 11.72 -5.99 -4.91
CA MET A 23 12.28 -5.15 -3.85
C MET A 23 11.37 -5.15 -2.63
N THR A 24 11.96 -5.00 -1.45
CA THR A 24 11.25 -4.85 -0.17
C THR A 24 11.82 -3.67 0.59
N TYR A 25 10.93 -2.88 1.19
CA TYR A 25 11.29 -1.79 2.09
C TYR A 25 10.49 -1.92 3.39
N ASP A 26 11.20 -1.95 4.52
CA ASP A 26 10.59 -1.94 5.84
C ASP A 26 10.48 -0.52 6.39
N HIS A 27 9.65 -0.35 7.43
CA HIS A 27 9.44 0.92 8.13
C HIS A 27 8.89 2.02 7.21
N VAL A 28 8.05 1.64 6.24
CA VAL A 28 7.36 2.57 5.35
C VAL A 28 6.10 3.09 6.04
N GLU A 29 5.82 4.36 5.83
CA GLU A 29 4.57 5.00 6.23
C GLU A 29 3.70 5.29 5.00
N ILE A 30 2.42 4.96 5.06
CA ILE A 30 1.42 5.32 4.05
C ILE A 30 0.25 6.06 4.71
N THR A 31 -0.23 7.10 4.06
CA THR A 31 -1.38 7.90 4.50
C THR A 31 -2.31 8.12 3.33
N PHE A 32 -3.60 8.13 3.58
CA PHE A 32 -4.64 8.37 2.59
C PHE A 32 -5.31 9.71 2.84
N SER A 33 -5.58 10.45 1.77
CA SER A 33 -6.32 11.71 1.77
C SER A 33 -7.51 11.61 0.82
N ASP A 34 -8.38 12.62 0.87
CA ASP A 34 -9.42 12.84 -0.16
C ASP A 34 -10.47 11.71 -0.24
N LEU A 35 -10.78 11.09 0.91
CA LEU A 35 -11.88 10.13 1.08
C LEU A 35 -12.91 10.69 2.08
N GLU A 36 -14.15 10.86 1.65
CA GLU A 36 -15.25 11.33 2.49
C GLU A 36 -16.51 10.47 2.33
N PRO A 37 -17.02 9.84 3.40
CA PRO A 37 -16.40 9.70 4.72
C PRO A 37 -15.17 8.79 4.68
N MET A 38 -14.15 9.07 5.50
CA MET A 38 -12.93 8.27 5.60
C MET A 38 -13.21 6.94 6.32
N PRO A 39 -13.10 5.78 5.66
CA PRO A 39 -13.26 4.48 6.33
C PRO A 39 -12.11 4.21 7.30
N GLU A 40 -12.37 3.45 8.37
CA GLU A 40 -11.39 3.20 9.46
C GLU A 40 -10.08 2.58 8.95
N ALA A 41 -10.15 1.72 7.93
CA ALA A 41 -8.99 1.11 7.31
C ALA A 41 -8.03 2.14 6.67
N PHE A 42 -8.52 3.30 6.23
CA PHE A 42 -7.71 4.34 5.58
C PHE A 42 -7.36 5.51 6.50
N LYS A 43 -7.90 5.51 7.72
CA LYS A 43 -7.73 6.61 8.67
C LYS A 43 -6.31 6.65 9.25
N GLY A 44 -5.73 7.85 9.26
CA GLY A 44 -4.42 8.12 9.86
C GLY A 44 -3.25 7.53 9.06
N THR A 45 -2.08 7.50 9.69
CA THR A 45 -0.85 6.97 9.09
C THR A 45 -0.66 5.50 9.45
N LYS A 46 -0.46 4.67 8.43
CA LYS A 46 -0.19 3.24 8.56
C LYS A 46 1.30 2.99 8.46
N LYS A 47 1.84 2.11 9.30
CA LYS A 47 3.27 1.75 9.31
C LYS A 47 3.43 0.28 8.95
N GLY A 48 4.40 -0.04 8.11
CA GLY A 48 4.53 -1.40 7.61
C GLY A 48 5.71 -1.58 6.66
N SER A 49 5.57 -2.60 5.80
CA SER A 49 6.54 -2.92 4.77
C SER A 49 5.88 -2.86 3.39
N VAL A 50 6.65 -2.45 2.39
CA VAL A 50 6.23 -2.42 0.99
C VAL A 50 7.00 -3.45 0.19
N PHE A 51 6.28 -4.21 -0.62
CA PHE A 51 6.80 -5.22 -1.52
C PHE A 51 6.49 -4.79 -2.96
N LEU A 52 7.54 -4.66 -3.76
CA LEU A 52 7.42 -4.36 -5.17
C LEU A 52 7.46 -5.65 -5.96
N THR A 53 6.52 -5.82 -6.88
CA THR A 53 6.52 -6.90 -7.87
C THR A 53 6.52 -6.31 -9.28
N PRO A 54 6.64 -7.11 -10.35
CA PRO A 54 6.51 -6.61 -11.72
C PRO A 54 5.17 -5.94 -12.04
N TYR A 55 4.12 -6.16 -11.25
CA TYR A 55 2.75 -5.74 -11.59
C TYR A 55 2.12 -4.77 -10.59
N ARG A 56 2.60 -4.74 -9.35
CA ARG A 56 1.93 -4.04 -8.26
C ARG A 56 2.88 -3.72 -7.11
N VAL A 57 2.45 -2.72 -6.33
CA VAL A 57 2.99 -2.44 -5.01
C VAL A 57 2.05 -3.07 -3.98
N ILE A 58 2.60 -3.78 -3.00
CA ILE A 58 1.83 -4.36 -1.90
C ILE A 58 2.35 -3.77 -0.60
N PHE A 59 1.51 -3.06 0.13
CA PHE A 59 1.78 -2.65 1.50
C PHE A 59 1.21 -3.69 2.46
N VAL A 60 1.98 -4.04 3.50
CA VAL A 60 1.54 -4.90 4.61
C VAL A 60 1.78 -4.14 5.91
N SER A 61 0.72 -3.95 6.70
CA SER A 61 0.82 -3.23 7.97
C SER A 61 1.56 -4.03 9.03
N LYS A 62 2.27 -3.32 9.90
CA LYS A 62 2.87 -3.89 11.10
C LYS A 62 1.87 -3.86 12.24
N GLY A 63 1.61 -5.02 12.85
CA GLY A 63 0.75 -5.14 14.02
C GLY A 63 -0.75 -5.16 13.71
N LYS A 64 -1.57 -4.82 14.70
CA LYS A 64 -3.04 -4.88 14.61
C LYS A 64 -3.61 -3.56 14.09
N ASP A 65 -3.70 -3.41 12.77
CA ASP A 65 -4.37 -2.29 12.10
C ASP A 65 -5.58 -2.79 11.28
N ALA A 66 -6.63 -1.98 11.14
CA ALA A 66 -7.79 -2.32 10.31
C ALA A 66 -7.41 -2.57 8.83
N MET A 67 -6.39 -1.88 8.33
CA MET A 67 -5.71 -2.22 7.09
C MET A 67 -4.55 -3.16 7.42
N GLN A 68 -4.65 -4.41 7.02
CA GLN A 68 -3.59 -5.41 7.12
C GLN A 68 -2.75 -5.49 5.85
N SER A 69 -3.37 -5.31 4.68
CA SER A 69 -2.64 -5.14 3.41
C SER A 69 -3.38 -4.23 2.45
N PHE A 70 -2.62 -3.55 1.60
CA PHE A 70 -3.15 -2.70 0.55
C PHE A 70 -2.38 -2.91 -0.75
N VAL A 71 -3.10 -3.33 -1.78
CA VAL A 71 -2.53 -3.68 -3.09
C VAL A 71 -2.83 -2.57 -4.09
N MET A 72 -1.77 -2.10 -4.73
CA MET A 72 -1.79 -1.03 -5.73
C MET A 72 -1.22 -1.54 -7.06
N PRO A 73 -2.06 -2.13 -7.94
CA PRO A 73 -1.66 -2.48 -9.30
C PRO A 73 -1.24 -1.25 -10.10
N PHE A 74 -0.15 -1.36 -10.88
CA PHE A 74 0.40 -0.21 -11.60
C PHE A 74 -0.59 0.41 -12.60
N TYR A 75 -1.47 -0.37 -13.22
CA TYR A 75 -2.46 0.17 -14.17
C TYR A 75 -3.53 1.05 -13.50
N LEU A 76 -3.72 0.92 -12.19
CA LEU A 76 -4.66 1.72 -11.39
C LEU A 76 -4.00 2.89 -10.68
N LEU A 77 -2.67 2.90 -10.60
CA LEU A 77 -1.91 4.03 -10.09
C LEU A 77 -1.86 5.13 -11.16
N LYS A 78 -2.13 6.37 -10.74
CA LYS A 78 -2.09 7.56 -11.57
C LYS A 78 -1.39 8.69 -10.82
N ASP A 79 -0.89 9.65 -11.58
CA ASP A 79 -0.34 10.91 -11.06
C ASP A 79 0.76 10.70 -10.01
N CYS A 80 1.58 9.66 -10.20
CA CYS A 80 2.68 9.35 -9.30
C CYS A 80 3.81 10.36 -9.46
N GLU A 81 4.13 11.06 -8.39
CA GLU A 81 5.19 12.06 -8.31
C GLU A 81 6.08 11.82 -7.08
N ILE A 82 7.37 12.11 -7.23
CA ILE A 82 8.31 12.10 -6.12
C ILE A 82 8.30 13.48 -5.48
N LYS A 83 7.98 13.55 -4.19
CA LYS A 83 8.07 14.75 -3.39
C LYS A 83 9.37 14.73 -2.58
N GLN A 84 10.10 15.83 -2.67
CA GLN A 84 11.38 16.02 -1.99
C GLN A 84 11.32 17.28 -1.13
N PRO A 85 10.70 17.21 0.06
CA PRO A 85 10.64 18.36 0.95
C PRO A 85 12.03 18.68 1.51
N VAL A 86 12.28 19.95 1.82
CA VAL A 86 13.53 20.40 2.46
C VAL A 86 13.70 19.75 3.84
N PHE A 87 12.58 19.48 4.52
CA PHE A 87 12.54 18.81 5.82
C PHE A 87 11.68 17.55 5.73
N GLY A 88 12.18 16.45 6.29
CA GLY A 88 11.48 15.15 6.30
C GLY A 88 11.96 14.21 5.21
N ALA A 89 11.32 13.03 5.15
CA ALA A 89 11.66 12.02 4.16
C ALA A 89 11.04 12.35 2.80
N ASN A 90 11.73 11.95 1.73
CA ASN A 90 11.14 11.93 0.40
C ASN A 90 9.99 10.91 0.38
N TYR A 91 8.93 11.21 -0.35
CA TYR A 91 7.79 10.32 -0.48
C TYR A 91 7.23 10.31 -1.90
N ILE A 92 6.57 9.22 -2.26
CA ILE A 92 5.82 9.12 -3.50
C ILE A 92 4.38 9.50 -3.18
N LYS A 93 3.83 10.45 -3.93
CA LYS A 93 2.41 10.80 -3.90
C LYS A 93 1.77 10.36 -5.20
N GLY A 94 0.54 9.86 -5.14
CA GLY A 94 -0.24 9.53 -6.32
C GLY A 94 -1.67 9.16 -5.95
N THR A 95 -2.47 8.83 -6.95
CA THR A 95 -3.84 8.35 -6.77
C THR A 95 -3.92 6.88 -7.18
N VAL A 96 -4.79 6.12 -6.50
CA VAL A 96 -5.08 4.74 -6.87
C VAL A 96 -6.58 4.56 -7.00
N LYS A 97 -7.02 4.00 -8.13
CA LYS A 97 -8.43 3.69 -8.35
C LYS A 97 -8.84 2.40 -7.64
N ALA A 98 -10.05 2.38 -7.08
CA ALA A 98 -10.70 1.17 -6.58
C ALA A 98 -11.07 0.24 -7.74
N GLU A 99 -11.00 -1.07 -7.50
CA GLU A 99 -11.58 -2.06 -8.40
C GLU A 99 -12.87 -2.62 -7.82
N ALA A 100 -13.77 -3.03 -8.70
CA ALA A 100 -14.97 -3.75 -8.29
C ALA A 100 -14.56 -5.02 -7.53
N GLY A 101 -15.06 -5.18 -6.30
CA GLY A 101 -14.71 -6.31 -5.43
C GLY A 101 -13.30 -6.25 -4.82
N GLY A 102 -12.62 -5.10 -4.89
CA GLY A 102 -11.29 -4.91 -4.29
C GLY A 102 -11.25 -5.08 -2.76
N GLY A 103 -12.40 -5.03 -2.09
CA GLY A 103 -12.52 -5.12 -0.63
C GLY A 103 -13.28 -3.93 -0.08
#